data_AF-A0AB74H6Y5-F1
#
_entry.id   AF-A0AB74H6Y5-F1
#
_cell.length_a   1.000
_cell.length_b   1.000
_cell.length_c   1.000
_cell.angle_alpha   90.00
_cell.angle_beta   90.00
_cell.angle_gamma   90.00
#
_symmetry.space_group_name_H-M   'P 1'
#
loop_
_entity.id
_entity.type
_entity.pdbx_description
1 polymer ?
#
loop_
_entity_poly.entity_id
_entity_poly.type
_entity_poly.pdbx_seq_one_letter_code
_entity_poly.pdbx_strand_id
1 'polypeptide(L)' 'MTKPVITIAEIRAKYKLNQEEFGKSIGVSKQTVSSWEQDVYRIKSRNLLKIYEVYGVSSSDLLGG' A
#
# COMPACT_ATOMS: atom_id res chain seq x y z
N MET A 1 -6.72 14.52 -12.07
CA MET A 1 -6.05 13.64 -11.10
C MET A 1 -5.93 12.28 -11.76
N THR A 2 -4.70 11.85 -12.02
CA THR A 2 -4.37 10.51 -12.50
C THR A 2 -4.70 9.50 -11.39
N LYS A 3 -5.30 8.37 -11.75
CA LYS A 3 -5.58 7.30 -10.81
C LYS A 3 -4.31 6.47 -10.61
N PRO A 4 -4.06 5.92 -9.41
CA PRO A 4 -2.98 4.95 -9.21
C PRO A 4 -3.18 3.74 -10.13
N VAL A 5 -2.07 3.19 -10.61
CA VAL A 5 -2.06 2.00 -11.49
C VAL A 5 -2.36 0.74 -10.67
N ILE A 6 -2.02 0.74 -9.37
CA ILE A 6 -2.36 -0.32 -8.42
C ILE A 6 -2.60 0.26 -7.01
N THR A 7 -3.64 -0.25 -6.34
CA THR A 7 -4.02 0.11 -4.98
C THR A 7 -3.43 -0.85 -3.94
N ILE A 8 -3.43 -0.45 -2.66
CA ILE A 8 -3.04 -1.34 -1.55
C ILE A 8 -3.92 -2.59 -1.50
N ALA A 9 -5.22 -2.46 -1.77
CA ALA A 9 -6.15 -3.59 -1.78
C ALA A 9 -5.79 -4.63 -2.86
N GLU A 10 -5.40 -4.18 -4.05
CA GLU A 10 -4.97 -5.05 -5.15
C GLU A 10 -3.65 -5.78 -4.83
N ILE A 11 -2.69 -5.07 -4.23
CA ILE A 11 -1.45 -5.71 -3.75
C ILE A 11 -1.82 -6.79 -2.73
N ARG A 12 -2.65 -6.50 -1.72
CA ARG A 12 -3.05 -7.51 -0.72
C ARG A 12 -3.76 -8.71 -1.35
N ALA A 13 -4.68 -8.47 -2.28
CA ALA A 13 -5.42 -9.54 -2.96
C ALA A 13 -4.48 -10.46 -3.74
N LYS A 14 -3.47 -9.91 -4.44
CA LYS A 14 -2.45 -10.68 -5.17
C LYS A 14 -1.68 -11.64 -4.25
N TYR A 15 -1.37 -11.20 -3.03
CA TYR A 15 -0.64 -11.98 -2.03
C TYR A 15 -1.55 -12.72 -1.04
N LYS A 16 -2.88 -12.67 -1.22
CA LYS A 16 -3.89 -13.27 -0.34
C LYS A 16 -3.77 -12.87 1.14
N LEU A 17 -3.38 -11.63 1.39
CA LEU A 17 -3.18 -11.09 2.74
C LEU A 17 -4.44 -10.35 3.21
N ASN A 18 -4.75 -10.40 4.50
CA ASN A 18 -5.67 -9.47 5.16
C ASN A 18 -4.96 -8.13 5.51
N GLN A 19 -5.70 -7.11 5.98
CA GLN A 19 -5.12 -5.79 6.29
C GLN A 19 -4.09 -5.84 7.44
N GLU A 20 -4.26 -6.73 8.40
CA GLU A 20 -3.33 -6.89 9.52
C GLU A 20 -2.03 -7.56 9.06
N GLU A 21 -2.12 -8.61 8.26
CA GLU A 21 -0.96 -9.32 7.70
C GLU A 21 -0.12 -8.41 6.81
N PHE A 22 -0.77 -7.62 5.95
CA PHE A 22 -0.09 -6.62 5.13
C PHE A 22 0.51 -5.50 5.99
N GLY A 23 -0.18 -5.05 7.04
CA GLY A 23 0.38 -4.07 7.97
C GLY A 23 1.66 -4.58 8.61
N LYS A 24 1.63 -5.82 9.11
CA LYS A 24 2.78 -6.49 9.74
C LYS A 24 3.97 -6.62 8.80
N SER A 25 3.77 -6.98 7.53
CA SER A 25 4.87 -7.18 6.56
C SER A 25 5.68 -5.90 6.27
N ILE A 26 5.06 -4.72 6.38
CA ILE A 26 5.72 -3.42 6.16
C ILE A 26 5.86 -2.59 7.45
N GLY A 27 5.56 -3.18 8.60
CA GLY A 27 5.69 -2.55 9.92
C GLY A 27 4.77 -1.34 10.15
N VAL A 28 3.50 -1.45 9.76
CA VAL A 28 2.43 -0.49 10.06
C VAL A 28 1.21 -1.18 10.68
N SER A 29 0.28 -0.41 11.25
CA SER A 29 -0.93 -0.97 11.84
C SER A 29 -1.99 -1.32 10.79
N LYS A 30 -2.89 -2.25 11.12
CA LYS A 30 -4.10 -2.54 10.32
C LYS A 30 -4.93 -1.27 10.04
N GLN A 31 -5.02 -0.36 11.02
CA GLN A 31 -5.73 0.91 10.85
C GLN A 31 -5.07 1.79 9.79
N THR A 32 -3.73 1.81 9.75
CA THR A 32 -2.98 2.55 8.73
C THR A 32 -3.31 2.03 7.33
N VAL A 33 -3.35 0.71 7.16
CA VAL A 33 -3.73 0.06 5.89
C VAL A 33 -5.16 0.41 5.50
N SER A 34 -6.11 0.31 6.44
CA SER A 34 -7.51 0.69 6.20
C SER A 34 -7.64 2.14 5.75
N SER A 35 -6.92 3.08 6.37
CA SER A 35 -6.95 4.49 5.97
C SER A 35 -6.40 4.73 4.56
N TRP A 36 -5.44 3.92 4.10
CA TRP A 36 -4.93 4.00 2.73
C TRP A 36 -5.93 3.44 1.72
N GLU A 37 -6.58 2.32 2.03
CA GLU A 37 -7.59 1.72 1.14
C GLU A 37 -8.88 2.57 1.04
N GLN A 38 -9.13 3.43 2.03
CA GLN A 38 -10.25 4.37 2.07
C GLN A 38 -9.88 5.78 1.60
N ASP A 39 -8.65 6.00 1.11
CA ASP A 39 -8.13 7.31 0.69
C ASP A 39 -8.19 8.42 1.77
N VAL A 40 -8.23 8.04 3.05
CA VAL A 40 -8.28 8.98 4.19
C VAL A 40 -6.94 9.70 4.35
N TYR A 41 -5.83 8.99 4.16
CA TYR A 41 -4.48 9.54 4.28
C TYR A 41 -3.58 9.10 3.14
N ARG A 42 -2.73 10.01 2.68
CA ARG A 42 -1.66 9.67 1.71
C ARG A 42 -0.56 8.84 2.36
N ILE A 43 -0.03 7.91 1.59
CA ILE A 43 1.13 7.08 1.97
C ILE A 43 2.39 7.95 1.95
N LYS A 44 3.13 7.96 3.05
CA LYS A 44 4.41 8.69 3.16
C LYS A 44 5.52 7.93 2.45
N SER A 45 6.53 8.64 1.94
CA SER A 45 7.65 8.07 1.14
C SER A 45 8.34 6.87 1.81
N ARG A 46 8.56 6.94 3.14
CA ARG A 46 9.15 5.81 3.88
C ARG A 46 8.34 4.51 3.78
N ASN A 47 7.01 4.60 3.67
CA ASN A 47 6.14 3.43 3.59
C ASN A 47 6.06 2.93 2.14
N LEU A 48 6.12 3.85 1.16
CA LEU A 48 6.25 3.47 -0.25
C LEU A 48 7.54 2.66 -0.49
N LEU A 49 8.67 3.08 0.11
CA LEU A 49 9.92 2.33 0.04
C LEU A 49 9.77 0.91 0.61
N LYS A 50 9.16 0.75 1.78
CA LYS A 50 8.92 -0.58 2.36
C LYS A 50 8.02 -1.45 1.48
N ILE A 51 6.97 -0.86 0.90
CA ILE A 51 6.07 -1.58 -0.01
C ILE A 51 6.85 -2.03 -1.26
N TYR A 52 7.72 -1.17 -1.81
CA TYR A 52 8.62 -1.52 -2.91
C TYR A 52 9.59 -2.66 -2.52
N GLU A 53 10.24 -2.57 -1.37
CA GLU A 53 11.19 -3.58 -0.90
C GLU A 53 10.53 -4.97 -0.70
N VAL A 54 9.29 -5.01 -0.20
CA VAL A 54 8.59 -6.27 0.11
C VAL A 54 7.86 -6.85 -1.10
N TYR A 55 7.26 -6.01 -1.94
CA TYR A 55 6.34 -6.44 -3.00
C TYR A 55 6.83 -6.14 -4.42
N GLY A 56 7.95 -5.42 -4.57
CA GLY A 56 8.50 -5.02 -5.86
C GLY A 56 7.63 -4.00 -6.62
N VAL A 57 6.71 -3.32 -5.92
CA VAL A 57 5.77 -2.35 -6.52
C VAL A 57 6.36 -0.95 -6.42
N SER A 58 6.52 -0.27 -7.54
CA SER A 58 7.15 1.06 -7.57
C SER A 58 6.21 2.15 -7.04
N SER A 59 6.77 3.26 -6.55
CA SER A 59 5.99 4.42 -6.11
C SER A 59 5.17 5.05 -7.24
N SER A 60 5.62 4.96 -8.50
CA SER A 60 4.87 5.37 -9.69
C SER A 60 3.59 4.57 -9.88
N ASP A 61 3.61 3.27 -9.56
CA ASP A 61 2.43 2.41 -9.67
C ASP A 61 1.40 2.73 -8.58
N LEU A 62 1.87 3.03 -7.37
CA LEU A 62 1.06 3.31 -6.17
C LEU A 62 0.42 4.69 -6.14
N LEU A 63 0.99 5.67 -6.83
CA LEU A 63 0.56 7.06 -6.72
C LEU A 63 -0.16 7.59 -7.96
N GLY A 64 0.05 7.00 -9.14
CA GLY A 64 -0.37 7.62 -10.40
C GLY A 64 0.39 8.93 -10.63
N GLY A 65 1.05 9.07 -11.78
CA GLY A 65 1.89 10.25 -12.08
C GLY A 65 1.16 11.57 -11.98
#